data_AF-A0A836QE68-F1
#
_entry.id   AF-A0A836QE68-F1
#
_cell.length_a   1.000
_cell.length_b   1.000
_cell.length_c   1.000
_cell.angle_alpha   90.00
_cell.angle_beta   90.00
_cell.angle_gamma   90.00
#
_symmetry.space_group_name_H-M   'P 1'
#
loop_
_entity.id
_entity.type
_entity.pdbx_description
1 polymer ?
#
loop_
_entity_poly.entity_id
_entity_poly.type
_entity_poly.pdbx_seq_one_letter_code
_entity_poly.pdbx_strand_id
1 'polypeptide(L)'
;MINKFGISKSIFEPFQATEKNVKSRNRIIKTSLFKKEGKVISPDFNRMIPFYMGFTSPLYALTIRTLGKDSTPRERVEFLLRFVQDIPYGIPPTRSNSKVISGVLSPPQIFIEKWGDCDSKVLLLSSILAHEPRYKILLLHLDKHLLMAFEGRPHPNDAYIIFQGKKFILADPTGPARLPLGNPGPDFKGQFKKIEALQVTSADRKIPHYVSRVIEVKKVNL
;
A
#
# COMPACT_ATOMS: atom_id res chain seq x y z
N MET A 1 -10.73 -11.99 1.41
CA MET A 1 -9.88 -10.77 1.36
C MET A 1 -10.21 -9.88 0.16
N ILE A 2 -10.32 -10.41 -1.07
CA ILE A 2 -10.65 -9.62 -2.29
C ILE A 2 -12.01 -8.93 -2.19
N ASN A 3 -13.05 -9.67 -1.82
CA ASN A 3 -14.42 -9.15 -1.77
C ASN A 3 -14.65 -8.07 -0.70
N LYS A 4 -13.69 -7.78 0.19
CA LYS A 4 -13.83 -6.71 1.17
C LYS A 4 -13.60 -5.33 0.55
N PHE A 5 -12.73 -5.22 -0.46
CA PHE A 5 -12.48 -3.95 -1.12
C PHE A 5 -13.61 -3.55 -2.06
N GLY A 6 -13.67 -2.26 -2.35
CA GLY A 6 -14.75 -1.60 -3.05
C GLY A 6 -15.91 -1.18 -2.14
N ILE A 7 -16.63 -0.16 -2.57
CA ILE A 7 -17.82 0.39 -1.90
C ILE A 7 -19.03 0.31 -2.83
N SER A 8 -20.23 0.19 -2.26
CA SER A 8 -21.48 0.10 -3.05
C SER A 8 -21.63 1.32 -3.96
N LYS A 9 -22.04 1.08 -5.22
CA LYS A 9 -22.37 2.16 -6.18
C LYS A 9 -23.40 3.15 -5.66
N SER A 10 -24.33 2.68 -4.82
CA SER A 10 -25.40 3.52 -4.26
C SER A 10 -24.87 4.67 -3.38
N ILE A 11 -23.61 4.61 -2.93
CA ILE A 11 -22.94 5.69 -2.20
C ILE A 11 -22.60 6.89 -3.10
N PHE A 12 -22.65 6.73 -4.42
CA PHE A 12 -22.44 7.82 -5.38
C PHE A 12 -23.73 8.29 -6.05
N GLU A 13 -24.84 7.57 -5.84
CA GLU A 13 -26.14 7.94 -6.39
C GLU A 13 -26.76 9.09 -5.56
N PRO A 14 -27.56 9.97 -6.21
CA PRO A 14 -28.36 10.97 -5.51
C PRO A 14 -29.24 10.34 -4.44
N PHE A 15 -29.43 11.05 -3.33
CA PHE A 15 -30.25 10.57 -2.21
C PHE A 15 -30.91 11.74 -1.49
N GLN A 16 -32.07 11.49 -0.87
CA GLN A 16 -32.68 12.46 0.02
C GLN A 16 -31.86 12.53 1.33
N ALA A 17 -31.38 13.72 1.68
CA ALA A 17 -30.52 13.96 2.85
C ALA A 17 -31.27 13.93 4.19
N THR A 18 -32.12 12.92 4.40
CA THR A 18 -32.71 12.63 5.71
C THR A 18 -31.64 12.15 6.69
N GLU A 19 -31.83 12.37 7.98
CA GLU A 19 -30.88 11.91 9.00
C GLU A 19 -30.56 10.41 8.88
N LYS A 20 -31.59 9.58 8.64
CA LYS A 20 -31.44 8.14 8.48
C LYS A 20 -30.51 7.80 7.32
N ASN A 21 -30.70 8.45 6.17
CA ASN A 21 -29.90 8.19 4.98
C ASN A 21 -28.45 8.65 5.18
N VAL A 22 -28.25 9.84 5.75
CA VAL A 22 -26.91 10.36 6.05
C VAL A 22 -26.18 9.45 7.03
N LYS A 23 -26.82 9.04 8.14
CA LYS A 23 -26.26 8.10 9.14
C LYS A 23 -25.88 6.76 8.50
N SER A 24 -26.77 6.20 7.67
CA SER A 24 -26.52 4.94 6.96
C SER A 24 -25.31 5.02 6.02
N ARG A 25 -25.23 6.06 5.18
CA ARG A 25 -24.12 6.27 4.25
C ARG A 25 -22.79 6.49 4.97
N ASN A 26 -22.80 7.31 6.03
CA ASN A 26 -21.61 7.52 6.85
C ASN A 26 -21.15 6.23 7.51
N ARG A 27 -22.06 5.35 7.94
CA ARG A 27 -21.72 4.02 8.45
C ARG A 27 -21.09 3.12 7.39
N ILE A 28 -21.62 3.13 6.16
CA ILE A 28 -21.06 2.35 5.04
C ILE A 28 -19.63 2.80 4.73
N ILE A 29 -19.38 4.12 4.63
CA ILE A 29 -18.04 4.67 4.42
C ILE A 29 -17.13 4.34 5.62
N LYS A 30 -17.60 4.52 6.84
CA LYS A 30 -16.81 4.25 8.06
C LYS A 30 -16.39 2.78 8.17
N THR A 31 -17.20 1.84 7.68
CA THR A 31 -16.94 0.39 7.77
C THR A 31 -16.30 -0.22 6.52
N SER A 32 -16.11 0.59 5.47
CA SER A 32 -15.38 0.24 4.27
C SER A 32 -13.91 0.65 4.36
N LEU A 33 -13.16 0.32 3.31
CA LEU A 33 -11.76 0.72 3.12
C LEU A 33 -11.64 2.05 2.35
N PHE A 34 -12.68 2.88 2.42
CA PHE A 34 -12.73 4.21 1.79
C PHE A 34 -12.83 5.29 2.87
N LYS A 35 -12.37 6.49 2.52
CA LYS A 35 -12.53 7.71 3.30
C LYS A 35 -13.33 8.73 2.52
N LYS A 36 -13.95 9.67 3.25
CA LYS A 36 -14.62 10.84 2.69
C LYS A 36 -13.88 12.08 3.14
N GLU A 37 -13.36 12.85 2.18
CA GLU A 37 -12.71 14.14 2.40
C GLU A 37 -13.53 15.20 1.63
N GLY A 38 -14.31 16.01 2.35
CA GLY A 38 -15.27 16.95 1.75
C GLY A 38 -16.32 16.23 0.90
N LYS A 39 -16.29 16.48 -0.42
CA LYS A 39 -17.19 15.86 -1.42
C LYS A 39 -16.59 14.63 -2.10
N VAL A 40 -15.33 14.30 -1.82
CA VAL A 40 -14.61 13.19 -2.47
C VAL A 40 -14.67 11.95 -1.58
N ILE A 41 -14.97 10.80 -2.19
CA ILE A 41 -14.84 9.48 -1.56
C ILE A 41 -13.75 8.74 -2.32
N SER A 42 -12.70 8.34 -1.62
CA SER A 42 -11.52 7.72 -2.21
C SER A 42 -11.03 6.53 -1.37
N PRO A 43 -10.20 5.64 -1.94
CA PRO A 43 -9.53 4.60 -1.17
C PRO A 43 -8.76 5.19 0.03
N ASP A 44 -8.86 4.53 1.18
CA ASP A 44 -8.18 4.94 2.41
C ASP A 44 -6.98 4.03 2.66
N PHE A 45 -5.80 4.44 2.19
CA PHE A 45 -4.55 3.66 2.33
C PHE A 45 -4.22 3.35 3.80
N ASN A 46 -4.53 4.26 4.73
CA ASN A 46 -4.32 4.05 6.15
C ASN A 46 -5.22 2.95 6.75
N ARG A 47 -6.35 2.61 6.10
CA ARG A 47 -7.17 1.45 6.45
C ARG A 47 -6.81 0.21 5.64
N MET A 48 -6.52 0.41 4.36
CA MET A 48 -6.23 -0.68 3.42
C MET A 48 -4.93 -1.40 3.78
N ILE A 49 -3.87 -0.66 4.09
CA ILE A 49 -2.56 -1.23 4.39
C ILE A 49 -2.64 -2.19 5.59
N PRO A 50 -3.08 -1.77 6.80
CA PRO A 50 -3.30 -2.69 7.92
C PRO A 50 -4.20 -3.88 7.57
N PHE A 51 -5.28 -3.65 6.83
CA PHE A 51 -6.21 -4.70 6.43
C PHE A 51 -5.53 -5.79 5.58
N TYR A 52 -4.62 -5.39 4.68
CA TYR A 52 -3.92 -6.32 3.79
C TYR A 52 -2.61 -6.87 4.33
N MET A 53 -2.09 -6.36 5.45
CA MET A 53 -0.90 -6.92 6.10
C MET A 53 -1.01 -8.42 6.38
N GLY A 54 -2.21 -8.90 6.72
CA GLY A 54 -2.45 -10.34 6.90
C GLY A 54 -2.21 -11.18 5.64
N PHE A 55 -2.47 -10.63 4.46
CA PHE A 55 -2.21 -11.28 3.18
C PHE A 55 -0.72 -11.23 2.79
N THR A 56 -0.06 -10.11 3.06
CA THR A 56 1.34 -9.88 2.67
C THR A 56 2.37 -10.35 3.68
N SER A 57 1.93 -10.84 4.85
CA SER A 57 2.82 -11.39 5.89
C SER A 57 3.76 -12.49 5.38
N PRO A 58 3.32 -13.47 4.55
CA PRO A 58 4.22 -14.45 3.95
C PRO A 58 5.30 -13.84 3.04
N LEU A 59 4.99 -12.76 2.32
CA LEU A 59 5.96 -12.06 1.47
C LEU A 59 7.03 -11.36 2.31
N TYR A 60 6.63 -10.75 3.43
CA TYR A 60 7.58 -10.17 4.37
C TYR A 60 8.46 -11.24 5.01
N ALA A 61 7.88 -12.35 5.49
CA ALA A 61 8.63 -13.46 6.05
C ALA A 61 9.62 -14.08 5.05
N LEU A 62 9.20 -14.25 3.79
CA LEU A 62 10.07 -14.72 2.71
C LEU A 62 11.23 -13.76 2.47
N THR A 63 10.99 -12.45 2.48
CA THR A 63 12.04 -11.42 2.34
C THR A 63 13.12 -11.58 3.41
N ILE A 64 12.72 -11.74 4.68
CA ILE A 64 13.66 -11.96 5.79
C ILE A 64 14.43 -13.27 5.64
N ARG A 65 13.76 -14.33 5.16
CA ARG A 65 14.41 -15.62 4.91
C ARG A 65 15.43 -15.54 3.76
N THR A 66 15.09 -14.83 2.69
CA THR A 66 15.93 -14.72 1.49
C THR A 66 17.16 -13.85 1.72
N LEU A 67 17.01 -12.71 2.39
CA LEU A 67 18.12 -11.77 2.63
C LEU A 67 18.91 -12.07 3.91
N GLY A 68 18.40 -12.96 4.76
CA GLY A 68 18.96 -13.18 6.09
C GLY A 68 18.54 -12.12 7.11
N LYS A 69 18.63 -12.48 8.40
CA LYS A 69 18.21 -11.62 9.52
C LYS A 69 19.05 -10.36 9.68
N ASP A 70 20.30 -10.40 9.22
CA ASP A 70 21.26 -9.31 9.35
C ASP A 70 21.17 -8.29 8.21
N SER A 71 20.32 -8.55 7.20
CA SER A 71 20.06 -7.60 6.11
C SER A 71 19.60 -6.25 6.64
N THR A 72 20.17 -5.20 6.07
CA THR A 72 19.91 -3.81 6.42
C THR A 72 18.49 -3.40 6.03
N PRO A 73 17.95 -2.33 6.64
CA PRO A 73 16.66 -1.77 6.25
C PRO A 73 16.58 -1.42 4.75
N ARG A 74 17.66 -0.86 4.17
CA ARG A 74 17.73 -0.47 2.75
C ARG A 74 17.70 -1.68 1.82
N GLU A 75 18.49 -2.72 2.09
CA GLU A 75 18.51 -3.94 1.27
C GLU A 75 17.12 -4.59 1.18
N ARG A 76 16.39 -4.65 2.30
CA ARG A 76 15.01 -5.18 2.31
C ARG A 76 14.05 -4.33 1.49
N VAL A 77 14.15 -3.01 1.58
CA VAL A 77 13.33 -2.09 0.78
C VAL A 77 13.65 -2.23 -0.70
N GLU A 78 14.93 -2.23 -1.09
CA GLU A 78 15.33 -2.37 -2.50
C GLU A 78 14.94 -3.71 -3.11
N PHE A 79 15.08 -4.80 -2.35
CA PHE A 79 14.69 -6.13 -2.80
C PHE A 79 13.19 -6.18 -3.12
N LEU A 80 12.36 -5.71 -2.19
CA LEU A 80 10.91 -5.65 -2.37
C LEU A 80 10.48 -4.62 -3.42
N LEU A 81 11.19 -3.50 -3.52
CA LEU A 81 10.95 -2.49 -4.55
C LEU A 81 11.13 -3.08 -5.95
N ARG A 82 12.24 -3.80 -6.21
CA ARG A 82 12.48 -4.48 -7.49
C ARG A 82 11.42 -5.54 -7.78
N PHE A 83 11.04 -6.33 -6.77
CA PHE A 83 9.97 -7.32 -6.91
C PHE A 83 8.64 -6.68 -7.35
N VAL A 84 8.26 -5.54 -6.78
CA VAL A 84 7.02 -4.84 -7.14
C VAL A 84 7.14 -4.12 -8.49
N GLN A 85 8.31 -3.59 -8.83
CA GLN A 85 8.58 -2.97 -10.14
C GLN A 85 8.47 -3.99 -11.29
N ASP A 86 8.79 -5.26 -11.06
CA ASP A 86 8.66 -6.34 -12.05
C ASP A 86 7.21 -6.73 -12.38
N ILE A 87 6.24 -6.33 -11.55
CA ILE A 87 4.81 -6.54 -11.86
C ILE A 87 4.45 -5.65 -13.06
N PRO A 88 3.79 -6.11 -14.12
CA PRO A 88 3.38 -5.26 -15.23
C PRO A 88 2.51 -4.06 -14.80
N TYR A 89 2.69 -2.92 -15.46
CA TYR A 89 1.84 -1.75 -15.26
C TYR A 89 0.50 -1.92 -15.99
N GLY A 90 -0.60 -1.59 -15.33
CA GLY A 90 -1.92 -1.56 -15.96
C GLY A 90 -2.89 -0.71 -15.15
N ILE A 91 -3.77 0.04 -15.82
CA ILE A 91 -4.71 0.97 -15.18
C ILE A 91 -5.99 0.23 -14.77
N PRO A 92 -6.31 0.12 -13.47
CA PRO A 92 -7.49 -0.59 -13.03
C PRO A 92 -8.78 0.13 -13.42
N PRO A 93 -9.88 -0.60 -13.67
CA PRO A 93 -11.17 0.03 -13.87
C PRO A 93 -11.61 0.73 -12.58
N THR A 94 -12.47 1.73 -12.69
CA THR A 94 -13.06 2.39 -11.50
C THR A 94 -14.10 1.50 -10.81
N ARG A 95 -14.57 0.45 -11.49
CA ARG A 95 -15.64 -0.46 -11.04
C ARG A 95 -15.23 -1.90 -11.23
N SER A 96 -15.67 -2.76 -10.31
CA SER A 96 -15.56 -4.20 -10.41
C SER A 96 -16.83 -4.81 -9.85
N ASN A 97 -17.56 -5.57 -10.67
CA ASN A 97 -18.90 -6.08 -10.35
C ASN A 97 -19.84 -4.95 -9.87
N SER A 98 -20.53 -5.14 -8.75
CA SER A 98 -21.44 -4.15 -8.15
C SER A 98 -20.74 -3.09 -7.28
N LYS A 99 -19.40 -3.06 -7.28
CA LYS A 99 -18.60 -2.18 -6.40
C LYS A 99 -17.78 -1.17 -7.18
N VAL A 100 -17.62 0.00 -6.58
CA VAL A 100 -16.65 1.02 -7.01
C VAL A 100 -15.34 0.74 -6.29
N ILE A 101 -14.26 0.54 -7.07
CA ILE A 101 -12.90 0.30 -6.58
C ILE A 101 -11.97 1.50 -6.81
N SER A 102 -12.44 2.51 -7.56
CA SER A 102 -11.75 3.80 -7.79
C SER A 102 -10.33 3.65 -8.33
N GLY A 103 -10.12 2.72 -9.26
CA GLY A 103 -8.86 2.62 -9.98
C GLY A 103 -7.74 1.91 -9.21
N VAL A 104 -8.02 1.22 -8.10
CA VAL A 104 -7.01 0.50 -7.33
C VAL A 104 -7.30 -1.01 -7.34
N LEU A 105 -6.28 -1.84 -7.53
CA LEU A 105 -6.32 -3.27 -7.24
C LEU A 105 -5.80 -3.54 -5.84
N SER A 106 -6.50 -4.38 -5.09
CA SER A 106 -6.00 -4.85 -3.80
C SER A 106 -4.80 -5.81 -3.97
N PRO A 107 -3.94 -5.99 -2.94
CA PRO A 107 -2.80 -6.88 -3.03
C PRO A 107 -3.10 -8.29 -3.55
N PRO A 108 -4.18 -8.98 -3.12
CA PRO A 108 -4.51 -10.28 -3.71
C PRO A 108 -4.97 -10.20 -5.17
N GLN A 109 -5.63 -9.10 -5.58
CA GLN A 109 -6.05 -8.92 -6.98
C GLN A 109 -4.85 -8.71 -7.90
N ILE A 110 -3.81 -7.97 -7.48
CA ILE A 110 -2.58 -7.78 -8.27
C ILE A 110 -1.97 -9.14 -8.67
N PHE A 111 -2.01 -10.14 -7.78
CA PHE A 111 -1.49 -11.49 -8.09
C PHE A 111 -2.41 -12.32 -9.00
N ILE A 112 -3.72 -12.08 -8.98
CA ILE A 112 -4.68 -12.75 -9.87
C ILE A 112 -4.60 -12.14 -11.28
N GLU A 113 -4.65 -10.81 -11.34
CA GLU A 113 -4.64 -10.05 -12.59
C GLU A 113 -3.24 -10.01 -13.23
N LYS A 114 -2.18 -10.12 -12.41
CA LYS A 114 -0.76 -10.07 -12.80
C LYS A 114 -0.32 -8.71 -13.32
N TRP A 115 -0.98 -7.64 -12.89
CA TRP A 115 -0.63 -6.24 -13.18
C TRP A 115 -1.21 -5.30 -12.12
N GLY A 116 -0.76 -4.04 -12.12
CA GLY A 116 -1.31 -2.97 -11.29
C GLY A 116 -0.72 -1.60 -11.64
N ASP A 117 -1.40 -0.52 -11.27
CA ASP A 117 -0.91 0.86 -11.44
C ASP A 117 -0.07 1.32 -10.24
N CYS A 118 0.35 2.60 -10.26
CA CYS A 118 1.17 3.20 -9.20
C CYS A 118 0.49 3.07 -7.82
N ASP A 119 -0.82 3.36 -7.73
CA ASP A 119 -1.60 3.27 -6.50
C ASP A 119 -1.61 1.84 -5.93
N SER A 120 -1.93 0.87 -6.79
CA SER A 120 -2.00 -0.55 -6.43
C SER A 120 -0.64 -1.09 -5.97
N LYS A 121 0.44 -0.68 -6.65
CA LYS A 121 1.80 -1.10 -6.33
C LYS A 121 2.34 -0.47 -5.05
N VAL A 122 2.04 0.80 -4.80
CA VAL A 122 2.32 1.48 -3.53
C VAL A 122 1.58 0.79 -2.39
N LEU A 123 0.31 0.43 -2.59
CA LEU A 123 -0.46 -0.33 -1.60
C LEU A 123 0.19 -1.69 -1.30
N LEU A 124 0.57 -2.45 -2.32
CA LEU A 124 1.25 -3.75 -2.15
C LEU A 124 2.55 -3.58 -1.37
N LEU A 125 3.48 -2.74 -1.84
CA LEU A 125 4.78 -2.56 -1.21
C LEU A 125 4.67 -2.06 0.24
N SER A 126 3.80 -1.07 0.47
CA SER A 126 3.56 -0.53 1.82
C SER A 126 2.99 -1.59 2.76
N SER A 127 2.07 -2.44 2.29
CA SER A 127 1.49 -3.51 3.11
C SER A 127 2.48 -4.63 3.45
N ILE A 128 3.53 -4.85 2.63
CA ILE A 128 4.61 -5.78 2.97
C ILE A 128 5.55 -5.12 4.02
N LEU A 129 5.98 -3.88 3.76
CA LEU A 129 6.96 -3.21 4.62
C LEU A 129 6.37 -2.76 5.96
N ALA A 130 5.05 -2.53 6.06
CA ALA A 130 4.39 -2.14 7.31
C ALA A 130 4.55 -3.14 8.47
N HIS A 131 4.90 -4.41 8.17
CA HIS A 131 5.23 -5.43 9.17
C HIS A 131 6.42 -5.08 10.05
N GLU A 132 7.28 -4.16 9.60
CA GLU A 132 8.51 -3.77 10.28
C GLU A 132 8.34 -2.36 10.91
N PRO A 133 8.16 -2.25 12.24
CA PRO A 133 7.81 -0.99 12.92
C PRO A 133 8.80 0.17 12.73
N ARG A 134 10.06 -0.14 12.42
CA ARG A 134 11.10 0.87 12.16
C ARG A 134 10.90 1.61 10.84
N TYR A 135 10.18 1.04 9.87
CA TYR A 135 9.89 1.77 8.62
C TYR A 135 8.81 2.81 8.86
N LYS A 136 9.20 4.08 8.81
CA LYS A 136 8.24 5.17 8.63
C LYS A 136 8.11 5.44 7.14
N ILE A 137 6.88 5.33 6.65
CA ILE A 137 6.54 5.39 5.23
C ILE A 137 5.66 6.62 5.00
N LEU A 138 6.02 7.41 3.99
CA LEU A 138 5.19 8.48 3.45
C LEU A 138 4.64 8.04 2.09
N LEU A 139 3.37 8.31 1.85
CA LEU A 139 2.76 8.24 0.52
C LEU A 139 2.73 9.65 -0.06
N LEU A 140 3.35 9.82 -1.22
CA LEU A 140 3.56 11.11 -1.86
C LEU A 140 2.64 11.20 -3.08
N HIS A 141 1.53 11.90 -2.93
CA HIS A 141 0.53 12.07 -3.98
C HIS A 141 0.96 13.22 -4.90
N LEU A 142 1.13 12.92 -6.18
CA LEU A 142 1.30 13.90 -7.26
C LEU A 142 0.01 13.94 -8.10
N ASP A 143 -0.01 14.76 -9.17
CA ASP A 143 -1.22 14.97 -9.97
C ASP A 143 -1.79 13.68 -10.60
N LYS A 144 -0.91 12.82 -11.14
CA LYS A 144 -1.28 11.57 -11.83
C LYS A 144 -0.40 10.39 -11.41
N HIS A 145 0.23 10.50 -10.25
CA HIS A 145 1.22 9.52 -9.78
C HIS A 145 1.22 9.42 -8.27
N LEU A 146 1.40 8.22 -7.76
CA LEU A 146 1.65 7.96 -6.35
C LEU A 146 3.00 7.24 -6.22
N LEU A 147 3.91 7.85 -5.45
CA LEU A 147 5.15 7.21 -5.05
C LEU A 147 5.28 7.24 -3.53
N MET A 148 6.34 6.66 -2.99
CA MET A 148 6.54 6.56 -1.56
C MET A 148 7.91 7.07 -1.12
N ALA A 149 8.06 7.31 0.17
CA ALA A 149 9.35 7.64 0.75
C ALA A 149 9.54 6.98 2.11
N PHE A 150 10.78 6.61 2.42
CA PHE A 150 11.15 5.85 3.60
C PHE A 150 12.09 6.66 4.48
N GLU A 151 11.80 6.74 5.79
CA GLU A 151 12.71 7.37 6.74
C GLU A 151 14.05 6.63 6.73
N GLY A 152 15.14 7.38 6.56
CA GLY A 152 16.47 6.81 6.50
C GLY A 152 17.55 7.86 6.31
N ARG A 153 18.80 7.40 6.28
CA ARG A 153 19.96 8.24 5.92
C ARG A 153 20.18 8.14 4.41
N PRO A 154 20.00 9.23 3.64
CA PRO A 154 20.27 9.21 2.21
C PRO A 154 21.74 8.93 1.93
N HIS A 155 22.01 8.10 0.93
CA HIS A 155 23.31 7.89 0.31
C HIS A 155 23.62 9.03 -0.68
N PRO A 156 24.88 9.18 -1.13
CA PRO A 156 25.20 10.08 -2.24
C PRO A 156 24.27 9.83 -3.43
N ASN A 157 23.73 10.91 -4.00
CA ASN A 157 22.80 10.93 -5.15
C ASN A 157 21.38 10.40 -4.89
N ASP A 158 21.04 10.00 -3.67
CA ASP A 158 19.63 9.72 -3.33
C ASP A 158 18.80 11.01 -3.42
N ALA A 159 17.69 10.95 -4.15
CA ALA A 159 16.61 11.90 -3.98
C ALA A 159 15.89 11.62 -2.66
N TYR A 160 15.69 12.67 -1.86
CA TYR A 160 14.99 12.61 -0.59
C TYR A 160 14.24 13.90 -0.33
N ILE A 161 13.26 13.85 0.58
CA ILE A 161 12.58 15.02 1.12
C ILE A 161 12.83 15.15 2.62
N ILE A 162 12.65 16.35 3.15
CA ILE A 162 12.59 16.58 4.60
C ILE A 162 11.13 16.75 4.99
N PHE A 163 10.64 15.89 5.87
CA PHE A 163 9.28 15.95 6.41
C PHE A 163 9.36 15.86 7.94
N GLN A 164 8.83 16.87 8.63
CA GLN A 164 8.87 16.97 10.10
C GLN A 164 10.28 16.81 10.68
N GLY A 165 11.28 17.45 10.06
CA GLY A 165 12.68 17.42 10.51
C GLY A 165 13.44 16.12 10.22
N LYS A 166 12.81 15.14 9.57
CA LYS A 166 13.40 13.83 9.22
C LYS A 166 13.58 13.69 7.73
N LYS A 167 14.61 12.96 7.31
CA LYS A 167 14.89 12.67 5.89
C LYS A 167 14.14 11.41 5.45
N PHE A 168 13.46 11.52 4.32
CA PHE A 168 12.73 10.41 3.70
C PHE A 168 13.23 10.21 2.26
N ILE A 169 13.83 9.06 2.00
CA ILE A 169 14.40 8.70 0.70
C ILE A 169 13.28 8.27 -0.24
N LEU A 170 13.24 8.84 -1.45
CA LEU A 170 12.17 8.59 -2.42
C LEU A 170 12.29 7.20 -3.06
N ALA A 171 11.16 6.58 -3.33
CA ALA A 171 11.06 5.29 -4.03
C ALA A 171 9.83 5.26 -4.93
N ASP A 172 10.03 4.87 -6.18
CA ASP A 172 8.94 4.66 -7.14
C ASP A 172 8.76 3.16 -7.43
N PRO A 173 7.68 2.52 -6.95
CA PRO A 173 7.41 1.11 -7.19
C PRO A 173 6.81 0.81 -8.58
N THR A 174 6.57 1.82 -9.41
CA THR A 174 5.78 1.70 -10.65
C THR A 174 6.44 0.81 -11.70
N GLY A 175 7.77 0.80 -11.79
CA GLY A 175 8.48 0.04 -12.82
C GLY A 175 8.13 0.53 -14.25
N PRO A 176 8.47 -0.24 -15.29
CA PRO A 176 9.18 -1.52 -15.26
C PRO A 176 10.70 -1.37 -15.01
N ALA A 177 11.22 -0.15 -15.07
CA ALA A 177 12.62 0.09 -14.72
C ALA A 177 12.86 -0.27 -13.24
N ARG A 178 13.90 -1.07 -12.99
CA ARG A 178 14.31 -1.47 -11.63
C ARG A 178 15.05 -0.33 -10.92
N LEU A 179 14.36 0.78 -10.69
CA LEU A 179 14.94 1.98 -10.10
C LEU A 179 15.32 1.70 -8.64
N PRO A 180 16.54 2.06 -8.21
CA PRO A 180 16.97 1.87 -6.83
C PRO A 180 16.23 2.82 -5.88
N LEU A 181 16.26 2.51 -4.58
CA LEU A 181 15.86 3.46 -3.54
C LEU A 181 16.70 4.73 -3.66
N GLY A 182 16.05 5.89 -3.70
CA GLY A 182 16.66 7.19 -3.98
C GLY A 182 16.46 7.68 -5.41
N ASN A 183 15.91 6.86 -6.31
CA ASN A 183 15.60 7.27 -7.68
C ASN A 183 14.07 7.31 -7.89
N PRO A 184 13.46 8.51 -7.98
CA PRO A 184 12.02 8.68 -8.16
C PRO A 184 11.59 8.58 -9.63
N GLY A 185 12.50 8.25 -10.55
CA GLY A 185 12.26 8.16 -11.98
C GLY A 185 12.36 9.52 -12.71
N PRO A 186 12.41 9.48 -14.05
CA PRO A 186 12.61 10.67 -14.87
C PRO A 186 11.40 11.62 -14.89
N ASP A 187 10.20 11.11 -14.66
CA ASP A 187 8.96 11.90 -14.69
C ASP A 187 8.70 12.66 -13.37
N PHE A 188 9.55 12.47 -12.37
CA PHE A 188 9.40 13.11 -11.07
C PHE A 188 9.76 14.60 -11.12
N LYS A 189 8.78 15.47 -10.81
CA LYS A 189 8.93 16.93 -10.81
C LYS A 189 8.87 17.57 -9.42
N GLY A 190 8.77 16.79 -8.34
CA GLY A 190 8.72 17.30 -6.96
C GLY A 190 7.45 18.08 -6.57
N GLN A 191 6.43 18.12 -7.44
CA GLN A 191 5.18 18.86 -7.18
C GLN A 191 4.17 17.98 -6.42
N PHE A 192 4.29 17.97 -5.08
CA PHE A 192 3.40 17.20 -4.22
C PHE A 192 2.04 17.88 -4.04
N LYS A 193 0.95 17.13 -4.27
CA LYS A 193 -0.42 17.52 -3.92
C LYS A 193 -0.74 17.23 -2.46
N LYS A 194 -0.24 16.10 -1.96
CA LYS A 194 -0.46 15.64 -0.57
C LYS A 194 0.69 14.73 -0.14
N ILE A 195 1.11 14.87 1.11
CA ILE A 195 2.02 13.95 1.79
C ILE A 195 1.21 13.27 2.89
N GLU A 196 1.05 11.95 2.80
CA GLU A 196 0.28 11.15 3.75
C GLU A 196 1.21 10.21 4.52
N ALA A 197 1.40 10.46 5.81
CA ALA A 197 2.17 9.55 6.67
C ALA A 197 1.34 8.30 6.98
N LEU A 198 1.96 7.12 6.82
CA LEU A 198 1.32 5.84 7.13
C LEU A 198 1.23 5.63 8.66
N GLN A 199 0.02 5.43 9.14
CA GLN A 199 -0.36 5.27 10.55
C GLN A 199 -0.68 3.81 10.88
N VAL A 200 0.34 2.95 10.88
CA VAL A 200 0.19 1.54 11.30
C VAL A 200 0.55 1.42 12.78
N THR A 201 -0.40 0.94 13.59
CA THR A 201 -0.25 0.78 15.05
C THR A 201 0.38 -0.56 15.43
N SER A 202 0.70 -0.75 16.71
CA SER A 202 1.12 -2.06 17.23
C SER A 202 0.00 -3.10 17.17
N ALA A 203 -1.27 -2.68 17.27
CA ALA A 203 -2.43 -3.56 17.16
C ALA A 203 -2.57 -4.13 15.74
N ASP A 204 -2.33 -3.30 14.72
CA ASP A 204 -2.36 -3.71 13.30
C ASP A 204 -1.31 -4.77 12.96
N ARG A 205 -0.19 -4.79 13.70
CA ARG A 205 0.93 -5.71 13.50
C ARG A 205 0.77 -7.05 14.20
N LYS A 206 -0.30 -7.25 14.97
CA LYS A 206 -0.58 -8.56 15.56
C LYS A 206 -0.87 -9.54 14.42
N ILE A 207 -0.02 -10.58 14.30
CA ILE A 207 -0.16 -11.62 13.29
C ILE A 207 -1.59 -12.17 13.38
N PRO A 208 -2.39 -12.13 12.30
CA PRO A 208 -3.73 -12.68 12.35
C PRO A 208 -3.68 -14.17 12.69
N HIS A 209 -4.49 -14.61 13.66
CA HIS A 209 -4.52 -16.00 14.16
C HIS A 209 -4.72 -17.09 13.09
N TYR A 210 -5.18 -16.73 11.88
CA TYR A 210 -5.32 -17.67 10.76
C TYR A 210 -4.01 -17.94 10.00
N VAL A 211 -2.96 -17.13 10.18
CA VAL A 211 -1.61 -17.39 9.61
C VAL A 211 -0.81 -18.32 10.53
N SER A 212 -1.04 -18.24 11.85
CA SER A 212 -0.32 -19.05 12.85
C SER A 212 -0.79 -20.52 12.93
N ARG A 213 -1.94 -20.87 12.33
CA ARG A 213 -2.54 -22.22 12.46
C ARG A 213 -2.35 -23.14 11.26
N VAL A 214 -1.84 -22.65 10.12
CA VAL A 214 -1.91 -23.40 8.83
C VAL A 214 -0.53 -23.89 8.37
N ILE A 215 0.55 -23.61 9.09
CA ILE A 215 1.90 -24.08 8.73
C ILE A 215 2.38 -25.07 9.80
N GLU A 216 2.01 -26.33 9.64
CA GLU A 216 2.73 -27.44 10.28
C GLU A 216 4.06 -27.62 9.53
N VAL A 217 5.16 -27.12 10.12
CA VAL A 217 6.51 -27.38 9.58
C VAL A 217 6.91 -28.79 9.99
N LYS A 218 6.65 -29.78 9.13
CA LYS A 218 7.19 -31.14 9.30
C LYS A 218 8.64 -31.14 8.81
N LYS A 219 9.59 -31.30 9.73
CA LYS A 219 10.98 -31.60 9.38
C LYS A 219 11.05 -33.05 8.90
N VAL A 220 11.60 -33.26 7.70
CA VAL A 220 12.08 -34.58 7.30
C VAL A 220 13.45 -34.74 7.95
N ASN A 221 13.59 -35.72 8.85
CA ASN A 221 14.91 -36.14 9.31
C ASN A 221 15.54 -36.92 8.14
N LEU A 222 16.68 -36.44 7.65
CA LEU A 222 17.59 -37.23 6.82
C LEU A 222 18.44 -38.11 7.74
#